data_AF-A0A2M7F9K1-F1
#
_entry.id   AF-A0A2M7F9K1-F1
#
_cell.length_a   1.000
_cell.length_b   1.000
_cell.length_c   1.000
_cell.angle_alpha   90.00
_cell.angle_beta   90.00
_cell.angle_gamma   90.00
#
_symmetry.space_group_name_H-M   'P 1'
#
loop_
_entity.id
_entity.type
_entity.pdbx_description
1 polymer ?
#
loop_
_entity_poly.entity_id
_entity_poly.type
_entity_poly.pdbx_seq_one_letter_code
_entity_poly.pdbx_strand_id
1 'polypeptide(L)'
;QEMAEIIAEELNVRLPGIKVPLGIANAMAWVLELGGRLTHFEPLLTRSRVKFFTENRAFSSQKAREELGFVPRIGLREGVRRTIRWYREKAYL
;
A
#
# COMPACT_ATOMS: atom_id res chain seq x y z
N GLN A 1 6.76 3.67 -5.83
CA GLN A 1 5.87 4.49 -6.69
C GLN A 1 5.29 3.64 -7.82
N GLU A 2 6.12 2.84 -8.49
CA GLU A 2 5.72 1.87 -9.54
C GLU A 2 4.47 1.02 -9.22
N MET A 3 4.36 0.44 -8.01
CA MET A 3 3.19 -0.37 -7.64
C MET A 3 1.87 0.45 -7.63
N ALA A 4 1.91 1.70 -7.16
CA ALA A 4 0.73 2.54 -7.07
C ALA A 4 0.27 2.99 -8.46
N GLU A 5 1.21 3.26 -9.36
CA GLU A 5 0.95 3.59 -10.77
C GLU A 5 0.27 2.42 -11.50
N ILE A 6 0.80 1.20 -11.38
CA ILE A 6 0.20 0.01 -11.99
C ILE A 6 -1.23 -0.21 -11.48
N ILE A 7 -1.48 -0.01 -10.18
CA ILE A 7 -2.84 -0.12 -9.61
C ILE A 7 -3.77 0.94 -10.21
N ALA A 8 -3.33 2.18 -10.29
CA ALA A 8 -4.13 3.28 -10.84
C ALA A 8 -4.44 3.08 -12.33
N GLU A 9 -3.48 2.61 -13.12
CA GLU A 9 -3.67 2.24 -14.51
C GLU A 9 -4.71 1.11 -14.67
N GLU A 10 -4.56 0.01 -13.94
CA GLU A 10 -5.49 -1.13 -14.03
C GLU A 10 -6.89 -0.80 -13.50
N LEU A 11 -7.02 0.16 -12.57
CA LEU A 11 -8.30 0.70 -12.09
C LEU A 11 -8.85 1.84 -12.96
N ASN A 12 -8.09 2.34 -13.93
CA ASN A 12 -8.41 3.52 -14.74
C ASN A 12 -8.75 4.77 -13.90
N VAL A 13 -8.00 5.00 -12.82
CA VAL A 13 -8.15 6.16 -11.92
C VAL A 13 -6.90 7.04 -11.95
N ARG A 14 -7.06 8.32 -11.61
CA ARG A 14 -5.91 9.24 -11.51
C ARG A 14 -5.21 9.07 -10.17
N LEU A 15 -3.89 8.89 -10.20
CA LEU A 15 -3.09 8.88 -8.98
C LEU A 15 -3.08 10.28 -8.36
N PRO A 16 -3.37 10.45 -7.06
CA PRO A 16 -3.28 11.76 -6.43
C PRO A 16 -1.81 12.24 -6.43
N GLY A 17 -1.54 13.39 -7.04
CA GLY A 17 -0.20 13.99 -7.11
C GLY A 17 0.25 14.70 -5.83
N ILE A 18 -0.53 14.60 -4.74
CA ILE A 18 -0.29 15.34 -3.50
C ILE A 18 0.83 14.65 -2.73
N LYS A 19 1.98 15.33 -2.61
CA LYS A 19 3.08 14.90 -1.74
C LYS A 19 2.90 15.53 -0.37
N VAL A 20 2.53 14.73 0.62
CA VAL A 20 2.38 15.20 2.01
C VAL A 20 3.72 15.04 2.74
N PRO A 21 4.28 16.10 3.34
CA PRO A 21 5.46 16.00 4.19
C PRO A 21 5.24 15.08 5.40
N LEU A 22 6.27 14.31 5.76
CA LEU A 22 6.21 13.33 6.87
C LEU A 22 5.77 13.96 8.20
N GLY A 23 6.21 15.17 8.51
CA GLY A 23 5.83 15.89 9.73
C GLY A 23 4.32 16.15 9.80
N ILE A 24 3.71 16.56 8.69
CA ILE A 24 2.26 16.81 8.60
C ILE A 24 1.49 15.49 8.71
N ALA A 25 1.93 14.44 8.01
CA ALA A 25 1.32 13.12 8.10
C ALA A 25 1.35 12.56 9.53
N ASN A 26 2.47 12.71 10.24
CA ASN A 26 2.61 12.28 11.63
C ASN A 26 1.74 13.10 12.58
N ALA A 27 1.64 14.42 12.38
CA ALA A 27 0.76 15.28 13.18
C ALA A 27 -0.72 14.90 13.01
N MET A 28 -1.17 14.68 11.76
CA MET A 28 -2.53 14.21 11.47
C MET A 28 -2.80 12.84 12.11
N ALA A 29 -1.85 11.90 11.99
CA ALA A 29 -1.96 10.59 12.62
C ALA A 29 -2.07 10.69 14.15
N TRP A 30 -1.31 11.60 14.79
CA TRP A 30 -1.38 11.81 16.24
C TRP A 30 -2.76 12.33 16.68
N VAL A 31 -3.31 13.32 15.96
CA VAL A 31 -4.65 13.88 16.24
C VAL A 31 -5.73 12.81 16.07
N LEU A 32 -5.66 12.01 14.99
CA LEU A 32 -6.63 10.94 14.73
C LEU A 32 -6.54 9.81 15.76
N GLU A 33 -5.34 9.44 16.20
CA GLU A 33 -5.15 8.46 17.28
C GLU A 33 -5.69 8.95 18.63
N LEU A 34 -5.58 10.25 18.91
CA LEU A 34 -6.10 10.84 20.14
C LEU A 34 -7.62 10.88 20.12
N GLY A 35 -8.21 11.30 18.98
CA GLY A 35 -9.66 11.28 18.76
C GLY A 35 -10.24 9.87 18.83
N GLY A 36 -9.64 8.91 18.13
CA GLY A 36 -10.11 7.51 18.13
C GLY A 36 -10.02 6.83 19.50
N ARG A 37 -9.04 7.20 20.32
CA ARG A 37 -8.97 6.75 21.72
C ARG A 37 -10.13 7.27 22.58
N LEU A 38 -10.62 8.48 22.29
CA LEU A 38 -11.73 9.08 23.02
C LEU A 38 -13.09 8.60 22.50
N THR A 39 -13.20 8.31 21.19
CA THR A 39 -14.48 8.00 20.54
C THR A 39 -14.65 6.52 20.13
N HIS A 40 -13.72 5.63 20.51
CA HIS A 40 -13.69 4.20 20.13
C HIS A 40 -13.86 3.93 18.62
N PHE A 41 -13.47 4.89 17.78
CA PHE A 41 -13.45 4.74 16.32
C PHE A 41 -12.07 4.28 15.87
N GLU A 42 -12.01 3.46 14.82
CA GLU A 42 -10.74 2.97 14.27
C GLU A 42 -10.14 4.01 13.29
N PRO A 43 -9.07 4.73 13.68
CA PRO A 43 -8.54 5.83 12.88
C PRO A 43 -8.00 5.33 11.52
N LEU A 44 -8.43 6.00 10.45
CA LEU A 44 -7.98 5.71 9.08
C LEU A 44 -6.47 5.94 8.88
N LEU A 45 -5.87 6.84 9.66
CA LEU A 45 -4.43 7.13 9.63
C LEU A 45 -3.86 7.04 11.05
N THR A 46 -2.86 6.19 11.22
CA THR A 46 -2.09 6.02 12.47
C THR A 46 -0.61 6.19 12.19
N ARG A 47 0.18 6.47 13.23
CA ARG A 47 1.63 6.62 13.11
C ARG A 47 2.27 5.33 12.61
N SER A 48 1.73 4.17 12.98
CA SER A 48 2.15 2.87 12.45
C SER A 48 1.90 2.76 10.95
N ARG A 49 0.75 3.22 10.44
CA ARG A 49 0.45 3.25 9.00
C ARG A 49 1.38 4.22 8.26
N VAL A 50 1.62 5.42 8.81
CA VAL A 50 2.56 6.39 8.24
C VAL A 50 3.96 5.78 8.15
N LYS A 51 4.45 5.14 9.21
CA LYS A 51 5.74 4.46 9.21
C LYS A 51 5.80 3.33 8.17
N PHE A 52 4.75 2.52 8.08
CA PHE A 52 4.67 1.43 7.11
C PHE A 52 4.79 1.91 5.66
N PHE A 53 4.13 3.00 5.29
CA PHE A 53 4.18 3.55 3.92
C PHE A 53 5.45 4.33 3.60
N THR A 54 6.22 4.74 4.61
CA THR A 54 7.40 5.60 4.43
C THR A 54 8.69 4.81 4.48
N GLU A 55 8.70 3.65 5.12
CA GLU A 55 9.81 2.71 5.05
C GLU A 55 9.80 1.94 3.73
N ASN A 56 10.93 1.97 3.01
CA ASN A 56 11.11 1.18 1.81
C ASN A 56 11.32 -0.29 2.19
N ARG A 57 10.30 -1.13 1.95
CA ARG A 57 10.31 -2.58 2.20
C ARG A 57 10.46 -3.36 0.89
N ALA A 58 11.26 -2.86 -0.05
CA ALA A 58 11.63 -3.58 -1.25
C ALA A 58 12.60 -4.72 -0.89
N PHE A 59 12.14 -5.96 -0.97
CA PHE A 59 12.97 -7.14 -0.77
C PHE A 59 13.49 -7.66 -2.12
N SER A 60 14.79 -7.97 -2.18
CA SER A 60 15.35 -8.65 -3.33
C SER A 60 14.98 -10.14 -3.30
N SER A 61 14.46 -10.64 -4.42
CA SER A 61 14.24 -12.08 -4.61
C SER A 61 15.49 -12.82 -5.11
N GLN A 62 16.66 -12.16 -5.15
CA GLN A 62 17.89 -12.71 -5.73
C GLN A 62 18.34 -13.98 -4.99
N LYS A 63 18.43 -13.93 -3.66
CA LYS A 63 18.83 -15.10 -2.86
C LYS A 63 17.91 -16.31 -3.08
N ALA A 64 16.59 -16.07 -3.17
CA ALA A 64 15.63 -17.14 -3.46
C ALA A 64 15.80 -17.71 -4.88
N ARG A 65 16.16 -16.89 -5.88
CA ARG A 65 16.47 -17.35 -7.23
C ARG A 65 17.71 -18.24 -7.24
N GLU A 66 18.77 -17.80 -6.57
CA GLU A 66 20.08 -18.46 -6.55
C GLU A 66 20.07 -19.76 -5.73
N GLU A 67 19.47 -19.74 -4.54
CA GLU A 67 19.53 -20.89 -3.61
C GLU A 67 18.37 -21.87 -3.78
N LEU A 68 17.19 -21.40 -4.17
CA LEU A 68 15.96 -22.20 -4.23
C LEU A 68 15.47 -22.44 -5.67
N GLY A 69 16.16 -21.90 -6.67
CA GLY A 69 15.70 -21.93 -8.06
C GLY A 69 14.36 -21.22 -8.26
N PHE A 70 14.02 -20.26 -7.40
CA PHE A 70 12.73 -19.58 -7.44
C PHE A 70 12.58 -18.76 -8.72
N VAL A 71 11.64 -19.13 -9.59
CA VAL A 71 11.29 -18.34 -10.77
C VAL A 71 9.90 -17.71 -10.56
N PRO A 72 9.77 -16.37 -10.48
CA PRO A 72 8.47 -15.73 -10.33
C PRO A 72 7.64 -15.97 -11.60
N ARG A 73 6.59 -16.78 -11.47
CA ARG A 73 5.69 -17.14 -12.60
C ARG A 73 4.72 -16.01 -12.98
N ILE A 74 4.46 -15.09 -12.06
CA ILE A 74 3.51 -14.00 -12.22
C ILE A 74 4.27 -12.69 -12.03
N GLY A 75 4.28 -11.86 -13.07
CA GLY A 75 4.84 -10.51 -12.98
C GLY A 75 3.95 -9.57 -12.16
N LEU A 76 4.52 -8.44 -11.72
CA LEU A 76 3.82 -7.48 -10.86
C LEU A 76 2.47 -7.02 -11.43
N ARG A 77 2.43 -6.62 -12.71
CA ARG A 77 1.21 -6.15 -13.38
C ARG A 77 0.11 -7.22 -13.44
N GLU A 78 0.46 -8.44 -13.82
CA GLU A 78 -0.48 -9.56 -13.87
C GLU A 78 -0.99 -9.91 -12.46
N GLY A 79 -0.12 -9.85 -11.44
CA GLY A 79 -0.50 -10.01 -10.04
C GLY A 79 -1.54 -8.98 -9.61
N VAL A 80 -1.28 -7.70 -9.86
CA VAL A 80 -2.19 -6.59 -9.55
C VAL A 80 -3.54 -6.78 -10.24
N ARG A 81 -3.55 -7.13 -11.52
CA ARG A 81 -4.79 -7.39 -12.27
C ARG A 81 -5.64 -8.50 -11.65
N ARG A 82 -5.01 -9.62 -11.26
CA ARG A 82 -5.71 -10.74 -10.59
C ARG A 82 -6.28 -10.31 -9.24
N THR A 83 -5.52 -9.53 -8.48
CA THR A 83 -6.00 -8.99 -7.19
C THR A 83 -7.20 -8.07 -7.40
N ILE A 84 -7.14 -7.11 -8.33
CA ILE A 84 -8.27 -6.20 -8.61
C ILE A 84 -9.53 -6.99 -9.02
N ARG A 85 -9.37 -8.00 -9.89
CA ARG A 85 -10.48 -8.87 -10.29
C ARG A 85 -11.13 -9.55 -9.07
N TRP A 86 -10.32 -10.15 -8.20
CA TRP A 86 -10.81 -10.80 -6.99
C TRP A 86 -11.53 -9.83 -6.05
N TYR A 87 -11.03 -8.61 -5.90
CA TYR A 87 -11.71 -7.57 -5.09
C TYR A 87 -13.09 -7.20 -5.67
N ARG A 88 -13.23 -7.11 -7.00
CA ARG A 88 -14.52 -6.86 -7.65
C ARG A 88 -15.49 -8.03 -7.46
N GLU A 89 -15.03 -9.27 -7.61
CA GLU A 89 -15.84 -10.47 -7.40
C GLU A 89 -16.38 -10.59 -5.96
N LYS A 90 -15.65 -10.05 -4.98
CA LYS A 90 -16.04 -10.03 -3.56
C LYS A 90 -16.81 -8.80 -3.13
N ALA A 91 -17.11 -7.86 -4.05
CA ALA A 91 -17.75 -6.59 -3.76
C ALA A 91 -17.01 -5.76 -2.68
N TYR A 92 -15.67 -5.82 -2.69
CA TYR A 92 -14.80 -4.96 -1.87
C TYR A 92 -14.37 -3.68 -2.58
N LEU A 93 -14.70 -3.55 -3.87
CA LEU A 93 -14.53 -2.38 -4.74
C LEU A 93 -15.90 -1.98 -5.28
#